data_AF-A0A3Q0JLQ0-F1
#
_entry.id   AF-A0A3Q0JLQ0-F1
#
_cell.length_a   1.000
_cell.length_b   1.000
_cell.length_c   1.000
_cell.angle_alpha   90.00
_cell.angle_beta   90.00
_cell.angle_gamma   90.00
#
_symmetry.space_group_name_H-M   'P 1'
#
loop_
_entity.id
_entity.type
_entity.pdbx_description
1 polymer ?
#
loop_
_entity_poly.entity_id
_entity_poly.type
_entity_poly.pdbx_seq_one_letter_code
_entity_poly.pdbx_strand_id
1 'polypeptide(L)'
;MQMWWGYTPAIDFQEYLIETKGVEIPVLNILVVYGADARHILQTVAKKYRHPRRKINFYVVEPLVDFVAKQMLLLTAALEPPHVLGLQEKARLWMEIYGNLLVRPSTVNYIVQKSRQLVLMVTDESYLDFRLPLVRLNFMKFKELDALESIFHFWQNNTLFNSVFMWDIRLRRSLGVRYDHRDGVFDWDYQMQLKPKPGGERVNYQEYKHWRETGVAFTWIETENTEPNLTFASGVSAKGEKLVSLGYLGNIDNYFYLEY
;
A
#
# COMPACT_ATOMS: atom_id res chain seq x y z
N MET A 1 -3.98 19.00 7.48
CA MET A 1 -4.32 17.56 7.53
C MET A 1 -3.80 16.96 6.25
N GLN A 2 -2.66 16.26 6.29
CA GLN A 2 -2.05 15.68 5.10
C GLN A 2 -2.64 14.27 4.92
N MET A 3 -3.48 14.12 3.90
CA MET A 3 -4.18 12.87 3.55
C MET A 3 -3.29 12.07 2.60
N TRP A 4 -3.11 10.78 2.91
CA TRP A 4 -2.11 9.93 2.27
C TRP A 4 -2.69 8.63 1.66
N TRP A 5 -4.01 8.43 1.73
CA TRP A 5 -4.70 7.22 1.26
C TRP A 5 -5.97 7.55 0.48
N GLY A 6 -6.18 6.87 -0.65
CA GLY A 6 -7.34 7.08 -1.51
C GLY A 6 -8.61 6.52 -0.88
N TYR A 7 -9.67 7.33 -0.81
CA TYR A 7 -10.99 6.96 -0.27
C TYR A 7 -11.81 6.04 -1.17
N THR A 8 -11.25 5.58 -2.29
CA THR A 8 -11.99 4.91 -3.34
C THR A 8 -11.80 3.40 -3.26
N PRO A 9 -12.87 2.59 -3.35
CA PRO A 9 -12.70 1.16 -3.57
C PRO A 9 -11.87 0.92 -4.83
N ALA A 10 -11.22 -0.24 -4.93
CA ALA A 10 -10.48 -0.58 -6.13
C ALA A 10 -11.41 -0.56 -7.36
N ILE A 11 -11.26 0.47 -8.21
CA ILE A 11 -12.00 0.60 -9.46
C ILE A 11 -11.28 -0.02 -10.66
N ASP A 12 -12.06 -0.51 -11.62
CA ASP A 12 -11.58 -0.83 -12.96
C ASP A 12 -11.74 0.39 -13.84
N PHE A 13 -10.61 0.98 -14.24
CA PHE A 13 -10.63 2.21 -15.04
C PHE A 13 -11.33 2.04 -16.40
N GLN A 14 -11.42 0.81 -16.92
CA GLN A 14 -12.10 0.56 -18.20
C GLN A 14 -13.63 0.66 -18.07
N GLU A 15 -14.21 0.47 -16.87
CA GLU A 15 -15.65 0.66 -16.65
C GLU A 15 -16.10 2.13 -16.83
N TYR A 16 -15.16 3.08 -16.74
CA TYR A 16 -15.41 4.52 -16.86
C TYR A 16 -15.06 5.08 -18.24
N LEU A 17 -14.64 4.22 -19.17
CA LEU A 17 -14.32 4.65 -20.52
C LEU A 17 -15.61 4.95 -21.30
N ILE A 18 -15.79 6.19 -21.75
CA ILE A 18 -16.89 6.57 -22.64
C ILE A 18 -16.48 6.20 -24.07
N GLU A 19 -16.95 5.05 -24.55
CA GLU A 19 -16.70 4.62 -25.93
C GLU A 19 -17.65 5.33 -26.90
N THR A 20 -17.09 5.96 -27.93
CA THR A 20 -17.87 6.47 -29.06
C THR A 20 -18.16 5.32 -30.00
N LYS A 21 -19.43 5.10 -30.37
CA LYS A 21 -19.82 4.01 -31.28
C LYS A 21 -18.99 4.05 -32.57
N GLY A 22 -18.35 2.92 -32.90
CA GLY A 22 -17.54 2.75 -34.10
C GLY A 22 -16.08 3.21 -33.98
N VAL A 23 -15.64 3.69 -32.81
CA VAL A 23 -14.24 4.04 -32.57
C VAL A 23 -13.56 2.94 -31.77
N GLU A 24 -12.67 2.18 -32.41
CA GLU A 24 -11.82 1.22 -31.72
C GLU A 24 -10.66 1.94 -31.02
N ILE A 25 -10.39 1.56 -29.77
CA ILE A 25 -9.28 2.08 -28.97
C ILE A 25 -8.29 0.93 -28.72
N PRO A 26 -7.36 0.66 -29.66
CA PRO A 26 -6.43 -0.47 -29.55
C PRO A 26 -5.37 -0.28 -28.46
N VAL A 27 -5.09 0.98 -28.09
CA VAL A 27 -4.18 1.36 -27.01
C VAL A 27 -4.89 2.35 -26.09
N LEU A 28 -5.01 2.00 -24.81
CA LEU A 28 -5.59 2.83 -23.77
C LEU A 28 -4.48 3.37 -22.86
N ASN A 29 -4.36 4.69 -22.77
CA ASN A 29 -3.43 5.37 -21.88
C ASN A 29 -4.20 5.91 -20.67
N ILE A 30 -3.80 5.53 -19.46
CA ILE A 30 -4.48 5.90 -18.21
C ILE A 30 -3.47 6.64 -17.34
N LEU A 31 -3.78 7.88 -16.97
CA LEU A 31 -3.01 8.64 -15.98
C LEU A 31 -3.66 8.44 -14.61
N VAL A 32 -2.91 7.86 -13.68
CA VAL A 32 -3.29 7.67 -12.27
C VAL A 32 -2.54 8.70 -11.45
N VAL A 33 -3.28 9.69 -10.92
CA VAL A 33 -2.73 10.74 -10.07
C VAL A 33 -3.10 10.46 -8.62
N TYR A 34 -2.09 10.35 -7.76
CA TYR A 34 -2.22 10.15 -6.32
C TYR A 34 -3.07 8.92 -5.98
N GLY A 35 -2.77 7.81 -6.67
CA GLY A 35 -3.41 6.53 -6.43
C GLY A 35 -3.00 5.91 -5.09
N ALA A 36 -1.88 6.36 -4.51
CA ALA A 36 -1.23 5.90 -3.28
C ALA A 36 -0.72 4.45 -3.33
N ASP A 37 -1.44 3.55 -4.00
CA ASP A 37 -1.12 2.13 -4.11
C ASP A 37 -1.49 1.52 -5.48
N ALA A 38 -1.23 0.22 -5.66
CA ALA A 38 -1.39 -0.46 -6.94
C ALA A 38 -2.77 -1.12 -7.16
N ARG A 39 -3.74 -0.93 -6.25
CA ARG A 39 -5.03 -1.65 -6.28
C ARG A 39 -5.84 -1.39 -7.55
N HIS A 40 -5.87 -0.14 -8.03
CA HIS A 40 -6.63 0.22 -9.23
C HIS A 40 -6.03 -0.40 -10.50
N ILE A 41 -4.69 -0.47 -10.55
CA ILE A 41 -3.96 -1.12 -11.64
C ILE A 41 -4.27 -2.62 -11.61
N LEU A 42 -4.12 -3.27 -10.45
CA LEU A 42 -4.41 -4.70 -10.29
C LEU A 42 -5.88 -5.02 -10.59
N GLN A 43 -6.82 -4.19 -10.15
CA GLN A 43 -8.25 -4.35 -10.41
C GLN A 43 -8.58 -4.27 -11.90
N THR A 44 -8.00 -3.28 -12.59
CA THR A 44 -8.18 -3.09 -14.05
C THR A 44 -7.58 -4.26 -14.83
N VAL A 45 -6.38 -4.72 -14.44
CA VAL A 45 -5.73 -5.87 -15.07
C VAL A 45 -6.52 -7.16 -14.82
N ALA A 46 -6.98 -7.39 -13.58
CA ALA A 46 -7.74 -8.58 -13.21
C ALA A 46 -9.09 -8.65 -13.94
N LYS A 47 -9.75 -7.52 -14.19
CA LYS A 47 -11.02 -7.43 -14.94
C LYS A 47 -10.83 -7.28 -16.45
N LYS A 48 -9.60 -7.33 -16.98
CA LYS A 48 -9.32 -7.15 -18.42
C LYS A 48 -10.15 -8.08 -19.33
N TYR A 49 -10.52 -9.27 -18.86
CA TYR A 49 -11.35 -10.22 -19.61
C TYR A 49 -12.79 -9.73 -19.89
N ARG A 50 -13.27 -8.70 -19.18
CA ARG A 50 -14.61 -8.10 -19.36
C ARG A 50 -14.66 -7.07 -20.49
N HIS A 51 -13.51 -6.65 -21.00
CA HIS A 51 -13.36 -5.54 -21.93
C HIS A 51 -12.75 -5.99 -23.27
N PRO A 52 -12.92 -5.21 -24.36
CA PRO A 52 -12.26 -5.49 -25.62
C PRO A 52 -10.74 -5.56 -25.46
N ARG A 53 -10.10 -6.52 -26.14
CA ARG A 53 -8.66 -6.73 -26.07
C ARG A 53 -7.93 -5.49 -26.58
N ARG A 54 -7.22 -4.81 -25.67
CA ARG A 54 -6.37 -3.66 -25.96
C ARG A 54 -5.09 -3.68 -25.15
N LYS A 55 -4.09 -2.92 -25.61
CA LYS A 55 -2.90 -2.58 -24.82
C LYS A 55 -3.27 -1.48 -23.83
N ILE A 56 -2.86 -1.60 -22.58
CA ILE A 56 -3.13 -0.59 -21.54
C ILE A 56 -1.78 -0.10 -21.02
N ASN A 57 -1.58 1.21 -21.02
CA ASN A 57 -0.43 1.86 -20.41
C ASN A 57 -0.91 2.68 -19.21
N PHE A 58 -0.36 2.40 -18.03
CA PHE A 58 -0.60 3.18 -16.82
C PHE A 58 0.56 4.16 -16.61
N TYR A 59 0.24 5.44 -16.45
CA TYR A 59 1.17 6.50 -16.06
C TYR A 59 0.83 6.88 -14.62
N VAL A 60 1.74 6.67 -13.69
CA VAL A 60 1.49 6.87 -12.25
C VAL A 60 2.24 8.10 -11.78
N VAL A 61 1.51 9.00 -11.11
CA VAL A 61 2.07 10.20 -10.48
C VAL A 61 1.74 10.17 -9.01
N GLU A 62 2.75 10.04 -8.17
CA GLU A 62 2.60 10.04 -6.71
C GLU A 62 3.20 11.31 -6.08
N PRO A 63 2.67 11.77 -4.93
CA PRO A 63 3.17 12.96 -4.28
C PRO A 63 4.47 12.70 -3.51
N LEU A 64 4.73 11.44 -3.15
CA LEU A 64 5.94 10.99 -2.46
C LEU A 64 6.50 9.74 -3.14
N VAL A 65 7.83 9.66 -3.17
CA VAL A 65 8.57 8.49 -3.65
C VAL A 65 8.26 7.25 -2.79
N ASP A 66 7.90 7.43 -1.51
CA ASP A 66 7.49 6.34 -0.61
C ASP A 66 6.30 5.53 -1.18
N PHE A 67 5.33 6.18 -1.84
CA PHE A 67 4.20 5.48 -2.48
C PHE A 67 4.64 4.69 -3.70
N VAL A 68 5.56 5.24 -4.51
CA VAL A 68 6.12 4.51 -5.66
C VAL A 68 6.86 3.26 -5.19
N ALA A 69 7.69 3.38 -4.16
CA ALA A 69 8.39 2.26 -3.54
C ALA A 69 7.40 1.16 -3.09
N LYS A 70 6.34 1.57 -2.37
CA LYS A 70 5.32 0.65 -1.88
C LYS A 70 4.53 0.00 -3.02
N GLN A 71 4.20 0.74 -4.07
CA GLN A 71 3.54 0.21 -5.27
C GLN A 71 4.40 -0.83 -5.97
N MET A 72 5.70 -0.59 -6.13
CA MET A 72 6.62 -1.58 -6.71
C MET A 72 6.66 -2.87 -5.90
N LEU A 73 6.68 -2.78 -4.57
CA LEU A 73 6.64 -3.94 -3.69
C LEU A 73 5.30 -4.70 -3.79
N LEU A 74 4.17 -4.00 -3.77
CA LEU A 74 2.83 -4.60 -3.88
C LEU A 74 2.62 -5.26 -5.24
N LEU A 75 3.10 -4.65 -6.33
CA LEU A 75 3.08 -5.25 -7.67
C LEU A 75 3.97 -6.50 -7.73
N THR A 76 5.17 -6.44 -7.13
CA THR A 76 6.07 -7.60 -7.05
C THR A 76 5.41 -8.77 -6.32
N ALA A 77 4.77 -8.51 -5.17
CA ALA A 77 4.02 -9.52 -4.42
C ALA A 77 2.85 -10.09 -5.23
N ALA A 78 2.06 -9.22 -5.87
CA ALA A 78 0.90 -9.64 -6.66
C ALA A 78 1.31 -10.50 -7.88
N LEU A 79 2.46 -10.21 -8.48
CA LEU A 79 2.95 -10.87 -9.71
C LEU A 79 3.93 -12.02 -9.44
N GLU A 80 4.18 -12.36 -8.18
CA GLU A 80 5.04 -13.49 -7.82
C GLU A 80 4.54 -14.79 -8.48
N PRO A 81 5.41 -15.63 -9.06
CA PRO A 81 4.98 -16.87 -9.69
C PRO A 81 4.25 -17.80 -8.70
N PRO A 82 3.19 -18.50 -9.11
CA PRO A 82 2.41 -19.37 -8.21
C PRO A 82 3.20 -20.50 -7.54
N HIS A 83 4.32 -20.94 -8.15
CA HIS A 83 5.21 -21.96 -7.58
C HIS A 83 6.13 -21.42 -6.49
N VAL A 84 6.31 -20.09 -6.41
CA VAL A 84 7.06 -19.41 -5.34
C VAL A 84 6.12 -18.99 -4.21
N LEU A 85 4.97 -18.41 -4.57
CA LEU A 85 3.99 -17.93 -3.60
C LEU A 85 2.57 -18.27 -4.07
N GLY A 86 1.91 -19.16 -3.33
CA GLY A 86 0.53 -19.56 -3.59
C GLY A 86 -0.46 -18.40 -3.46
N LEU A 87 -1.62 -18.52 -4.11
CA LEU A 87 -2.61 -17.43 -4.19
C LEU A 87 -3.08 -16.93 -2.82
N GLN A 88 -3.35 -17.83 -1.88
CA GLN A 88 -3.79 -17.47 -0.53
C GLN A 88 -2.71 -16.69 0.23
N GLU A 89 -1.47 -17.18 0.21
CA GLU A 89 -0.37 -16.51 0.91
C GLU A 89 -0.04 -15.17 0.26
N LYS A 90 -0.12 -15.08 -1.07
CA LYS A 90 -0.01 -13.82 -1.80
C LYS A 90 -1.05 -12.80 -1.35
N ALA A 91 -2.32 -13.20 -1.23
CA ALA A 91 -3.37 -12.31 -0.77
C ALA A 91 -3.11 -11.83 0.67
N ARG A 92 -2.73 -12.74 1.57
CA ARG A 92 -2.39 -12.41 2.97
C ARG A 92 -1.21 -11.43 3.06
N LEU A 93 -0.12 -11.75 2.37
CA LEU A 93 1.08 -10.92 2.31
C LEU A 93 0.78 -9.54 1.73
N TRP A 94 -0.01 -9.47 0.66
CA TRP A 94 -0.41 -8.21 0.04
C TRP A 94 -1.21 -7.36 1.03
N MET A 95 -2.24 -7.93 1.69
CA MET A 95 -3.07 -7.25 2.68
C MET A 95 -2.26 -6.74 3.88
N GLU A 96 -1.29 -7.54 4.36
CA GLU A 96 -0.40 -7.15 5.44
C GLU A 96 0.51 -5.98 5.08
N ILE A 97 1.21 -6.07 3.94
CA ILE A 97 2.06 -4.97 3.44
C ILE A 97 1.22 -3.72 3.21
N TYR A 98 0.02 -3.90 2.67
CA TYR A 98 -0.90 -2.84 2.35
C TYR A 98 -1.37 -2.07 3.58
N GLY A 99 -2.00 -2.77 4.54
CA GLY A 99 -2.82 -2.12 5.57
C GLY A 99 -2.45 -2.38 7.01
N ASN A 100 -1.51 -3.29 7.31
CA ASN A 100 -1.16 -3.57 8.70
C ASN A 100 0.04 -2.77 9.18
N LEU A 101 -0.10 -2.20 10.38
CA LEU A 101 0.99 -1.55 11.11
C LEU A 101 2.05 -2.53 11.58
N LEU A 102 1.59 -3.67 12.08
CA LEU A 102 2.41 -4.80 12.49
C LEU A 102 2.14 -5.98 11.56
N VAL A 103 3.19 -6.66 11.15
CA VAL A 103 3.13 -7.77 10.19
C VAL A 103 3.81 -9.01 10.78
N ARG A 104 3.60 -10.15 10.15
CA ARG A 104 4.26 -11.39 10.58
C ARG A 104 5.77 -11.33 10.31
N PRO A 105 6.60 -12.07 11.07
CA PRO A 105 8.02 -12.21 10.74
C PRO A 105 8.29 -12.70 9.31
N SER A 106 7.44 -13.58 8.77
CA SER A 106 7.51 -14.02 7.37
C SER A 106 7.32 -12.87 6.37
N THR A 107 6.40 -11.96 6.65
CA THR A 107 6.15 -10.76 5.84
C THR A 107 7.34 -9.81 5.89
N VAL A 108 7.95 -9.59 7.05
CA VAL A 108 9.20 -8.80 7.15
C VAL A 108 10.32 -9.44 6.36
N ASN A 109 10.51 -10.76 6.49
CA ASN A 109 11.52 -11.48 5.71
C ASN A 109 11.29 -11.33 4.21
N TYR A 110 10.03 -11.37 3.74
CA TYR A 110 9.70 -11.10 2.35
C TYR A 110 10.05 -9.67 1.95
N ILE A 111 9.67 -8.65 2.75
CA ILE A 111 10.00 -7.24 2.51
C ILE A 111 11.51 -7.05 2.39
N VAL A 112 12.30 -7.63 3.32
CA VAL A 112 13.77 -7.54 3.32
C VAL A 112 14.38 -8.21 2.09
N GLN A 113 13.88 -9.38 1.69
CA GLN A 113 14.38 -10.08 0.50
C GLN A 113 14.06 -9.31 -0.78
N LYS A 114 12.83 -8.79 -0.90
CA LYS A 114 12.41 -8.05 -2.09
C LYS A 114 13.00 -6.66 -2.15
N SER A 115 13.23 -5.99 -1.02
CA SER A 115 13.90 -4.68 -1.03
C SER A 115 15.33 -4.77 -1.58
N ARG A 116 16.08 -5.85 -1.31
CA ARG A 116 17.38 -6.10 -1.96
C ARG A 116 17.26 -6.23 -3.48
N GLN A 117 16.21 -6.90 -3.97
CA GLN A 117 15.96 -7.01 -5.41
C GLN A 117 15.53 -5.67 -6.01
N LEU A 118 14.71 -4.89 -5.29
CA LEU A 118 14.23 -3.59 -5.71
C LEU A 118 15.35 -2.56 -5.80
N VAL A 119 16.37 -2.61 -4.93
CA VAL A 119 17.60 -1.80 -5.07
C VAL A 119 18.25 -2.05 -6.43
N LEU A 120 18.44 -3.33 -6.81
CA LEU A 120 19.00 -3.67 -8.12
C LEU A 120 18.12 -3.19 -9.28
N MET A 121 16.79 -3.28 -9.14
CA MET A 121 15.85 -2.81 -10.17
C MET A 121 15.88 -1.29 -10.38
N VAL A 122 16.15 -0.47 -9.35
CA VAL A 122 16.22 0.99 -9.54
C VAL A 122 17.59 1.49 -9.98
N THR A 123 18.63 0.67 -9.80
CA THR A 123 20.03 0.99 -10.15
C THR A 123 20.47 0.40 -11.49
N ASP A 124 19.80 -0.66 -11.96
CA ASP A 124 20.08 -1.34 -13.23
C ASP A 124 18.78 -1.56 -14.03
N GLU A 125 18.63 -0.78 -15.11
CA GLU A 125 17.47 -0.86 -16.00
C GLU A 125 17.34 -2.23 -16.69
N SER A 126 18.46 -2.89 -17.02
CA SER A 126 18.44 -4.22 -17.63
C SER A 126 17.92 -5.27 -16.65
N TYR A 127 18.28 -5.13 -15.36
CA TYR A 127 17.77 -5.99 -14.30
C TYR A 127 16.28 -5.76 -14.05
N LEU A 128 15.81 -4.51 -14.07
CA LEU A 128 14.38 -4.17 -13.99
C LEU A 128 13.59 -4.80 -15.14
N ASP A 129 14.05 -4.62 -16.38
CA ASP A 129 13.40 -5.18 -17.56
C ASP A 129 13.34 -6.72 -17.51
N PHE A 130 14.36 -7.36 -16.97
CA PHE A 130 14.35 -8.81 -16.78
C PHE A 130 13.38 -9.27 -15.69
N ARG A 131 13.33 -8.57 -14.55
CA ARG A 131 12.58 -9.02 -13.37
C ARG A 131 11.13 -8.55 -13.32
N LEU A 132 10.85 -7.33 -13.78
CA LEU A 132 9.53 -6.70 -13.74
C LEU A 132 9.31 -5.84 -15.02
N PRO A 133 9.25 -6.47 -16.22
CA PRO A 133 9.17 -5.78 -17.52
C PRO A 133 7.91 -4.90 -17.71
N LEU A 134 6.95 -5.00 -16.79
CA LEU A 134 5.70 -4.24 -16.79
C LEU A 134 5.86 -2.86 -16.14
N VAL A 135 6.98 -2.60 -15.45
CA VAL A 135 7.29 -1.34 -14.77
C VAL A 135 8.42 -0.64 -15.49
N ARG A 136 8.28 0.67 -15.67
CA ARG A 136 9.32 1.54 -16.25
C ARG A 136 9.49 2.77 -15.36
N LEU A 137 10.74 3.15 -15.11
CA LEU A 137 11.10 4.28 -14.25
C LEU A 137 11.68 5.47 -15.04
N ASN A 138 11.61 5.42 -16.36
CA ASN A 138 12.23 6.38 -17.28
C ASN A 138 11.72 7.83 -17.17
N PHE A 139 10.59 8.05 -16.48
CA PHE A 139 10.07 9.41 -16.18
C PHE A 139 10.56 9.96 -14.83
N MET A 140 11.20 9.15 -13.99
CA MET A 140 11.72 9.58 -12.70
C MET A 140 13.08 10.27 -12.86
N LYS A 141 13.32 11.29 -12.04
CA LYS A 141 14.61 11.99 -11.97
C LYS A 141 15.60 11.15 -11.17
N PHE A 142 16.91 11.31 -11.43
CA PHE A 142 17.96 10.62 -10.67
C PHE A 142 17.81 10.75 -9.15
N LYS A 143 17.50 11.96 -8.64
CA LYS A 143 17.23 12.18 -7.21
C LYS A 143 16.09 11.33 -6.64
N GLU A 144 15.06 11.03 -7.46
CA GLU A 144 13.94 10.19 -7.05
C GLU A 144 14.33 8.72 -7.05
N LEU A 145 15.20 8.29 -7.97
CA LEU A 145 15.79 6.95 -7.99
C LEU A 145 16.70 6.73 -6.77
N ASP A 146 17.57 7.69 -6.43
CA ASP A 146 18.40 7.64 -5.21
C ASP A 146 17.54 7.56 -3.94
N ALA A 147 16.38 8.24 -3.95
CA ALA A 147 15.42 8.17 -2.85
C ALA A 147 14.74 6.80 -2.77
N LEU A 148 14.37 6.18 -3.90
CA LEU A 148 13.87 4.79 -3.93
C LEU A 148 14.91 3.82 -3.36
N GLU A 149 16.16 3.92 -3.81
CA GLU A 149 17.27 3.10 -3.31
C GLU A 149 17.42 3.25 -1.79
N SER A 150 17.41 4.48 -1.28
CA SER A 150 17.46 4.77 0.16
C SER A 150 16.30 4.14 0.93
N ILE A 151 15.06 4.23 0.41
CA ILE A 151 13.88 3.61 1.02
C ILE A 151 14.04 2.08 1.07
N PHE A 152 14.51 1.47 0.00
CA PHE A 152 14.69 0.02 -0.04
C PHE A 152 15.80 -0.45 0.89
N HIS A 153 16.90 0.29 1.02
CA HIS A 153 17.91 0.00 2.05
C HIS A 153 17.37 0.15 3.47
N PHE A 154 16.53 1.16 3.71
CA PHE A 154 15.87 1.33 5.00
C PHE A 154 15.00 0.11 5.35
N TRP A 155 14.27 -0.46 4.40
CA TRP A 155 13.46 -1.67 4.62
C TRP A 155 14.27 -2.93 4.93
N GLN A 156 15.58 -2.95 4.69
CA GLN A 156 16.40 -4.16 4.88
C GLN A 156 16.74 -4.41 6.35
N ASN A 157 17.04 -3.36 7.12
CA ASN A 157 17.65 -3.53 8.46
C ASN A 157 17.28 -2.42 9.46
N ASN A 158 16.22 -1.64 9.24
CA ASN A 158 15.90 -0.57 10.18
C ASN A 158 15.21 -1.10 11.45
N THR A 159 15.86 -0.90 12.59
CA THR A 159 15.34 -1.26 13.92
C THR A 159 14.89 -0.06 14.75
N LEU A 160 15.07 1.16 14.23
CA LEU A 160 14.76 2.40 14.94
C LEU A 160 13.31 2.86 14.71
N PHE A 161 12.68 2.37 13.66
CA PHE A 161 11.32 2.74 13.30
C PHE A 161 10.30 2.09 14.23
N ASN A 162 9.77 2.88 15.16
CA ASN A 162 8.69 2.45 16.05
C ASN A 162 7.33 2.84 15.48
N SER A 163 6.74 1.91 14.71
CA SER A 163 5.46 2.13 14.03
C SER A 163 4.29 2.26 15.03
N VAL A 164 4.33 1.50 16.13
CA VAL A 164 3.33 1.53 17.21
C VAL A 164 3.30 2.90 17.89
N PHE A 165 4.46 3.45 18.21
CA PHE A 165 4.57 4.78 18.80
C PHE A 165 4.02 5.87 17.87
N MET A 166 4.29 5.76 16.57
CA MET A 166 3.77 6.72 15.57
C MET A 166 2.24 6.63 15.45
N TRP A 167 1.67 5.43 15.49
CA TRP A 167 0.21 5.23 15.52
C TRP A 167 -0.41 5.84 16.77
N ASP A 168 0.16 5.56 17.94
CA ASP A 168 -0.35 6.08 19.22
C ASP A 168 -0.33 7.62 19.27
N ILE A 169 0.77 8.25 18.83
CA ILE A 169 0.84 9.72 18.71
C ILE A 169 -0.27 10.26 17.83
N ARG A 170 -0.55 9.62 16.69
CA ARG A 170 -1.61 10.07 15.79
C ARG A 170 -2.98 9.90 16.43
N LEU A 171 -3.22 8.76 17.08
CA LEU A 171 -4.47 8.47 17.75
C LEU A 171 -4.73 9.49 18.87
N ARG A 172 -3.72 9.80 19.70
CA ARG A 172 -3.80 10.85 20.72
C ARG A 172 -4.10 12.22 20.13
N ARG A 173 -3.43 12.58 19.02
CA ARG A 173 -3.66 13.86 18.34
C ARG A 173 -5.07 13.97 17.75
N SER A 174 -5.59 12.90 17.16
CA SER A 174 -6.94 12.88 16.55
C SER A 174 -8.05 12.89 17.60
N LEU A 175 -7.89 12.09 18.67
CA LEU A 175 -8.92 11.99 19.71
C LEU A 175 -8.86 13.13 20.73
N GLY A 176 -7.68 13.73 20.95
CA GLY A 176 -7.46 14.77 21.94
C GLY A 176 -7.88 14.31 23.33
N VAL A 177 -8.68 15.12 24.02
CA VAL A 177 -9.21 14.79 25.37
C VAL A 177 -10.05 13.51 25.41
N ARG A 178 -10.54 13.02 24.26
CA ARG A 178 -11.34 11.79 24.19
C ARG A 178 -10.50 10.52 24.13
N TYR A 179 -9.16 10.62 24.09
CA TYR A 179 -8.28 9.46 23.98
C TYR A 179 -8.42 8.47 25.15
N ASP A 180 -8.64 8.98 26.36
CA ASP A 180 -8.85 8.15 27.56
C ASP A 180 -10.24 7.47 27.57
N HIS A 181 -11.16 7.95 26.73
CA HIS A 181 -12.49 7.39 26.49
C HIS A 181 -12.66 6.88 25.05
N ARG A 182 -11.56 6.45 24.41
CA ARG A 182 -11.51 6.11 22.98
C ARG A 182 -12.48 4.99 22.57
N ASP A 183 -12.79 4.06 23.47
CA ASP A 183 -13.73 2.96 23.20
C ASP A 183 -15.11 3.46 22.76
N GLY A 184 -15.63 4.50 23.43
CA GLY A 184 -16.90 5.12 23.07
C GLY A 184 -16.82 5.90 21.76
N VAL A 185 -15.66 6.51 21.47
CA VAL A 185 -15.43 7.16 20.17
C VAL A 185 -15.38 6.12 19.05
N PHE A 186 -14.73 4.98 19.28
CA PHE A 186 -14.64 3.90 18.29
C PHE A 186 -16.00 3.29 17.99
N ASP A 187 -16.85 3.06 19.00
CA ASP A 187 -18.23 2.60 18.77
C ASP A 187 -19.03 3.62 17.96
N TRP A 188 -18.95 4.90 18.32
CA TRP A 188 -19.64 5.95 17.56
C TRP A 188 -19.13 6.05 16.11
N ASP A 189 -17.80 6.06 15.89
CA ASP A 189 -17.19 6.08 14.54
C ASP A 189 -17.62 4.83 13.74
N TYR A 190 -17.68 3.66 14.36
CA TYR A 190 -18.14 2.44 13.72
C TYR A 190 -19.60 2.55 13.25
N GLN A 191 -20.53 2.89 14.15
CA GLN A 191 -21.95 2.92 13.84
C GLN A 191 -22.32 4.07 12.89
N MET A 192 -21.68 5.23 13.06
CA MET A 192 -22.09 6.47 12.37
C MET A 192 -21.28 6.76 11.11
N GLN A 193 -20.05 6.24 11.00
CA GLN A 193 -19.17 6.55 9.87
C GLN A 193 -18.77 5.32 9.04
N LEU A 194 -18.45 4.16 9.65
CA LEU A 194 -18.08 2.96 8.89
C LEU A 194 -19.32 2.26 8.34
N LYS A 195 -20.19 1.81 9.23
CA LYS A 195 -21.32 0.93 8.92
C LYS A 195 -22.29 1.50 7.86
N PRO A 196 -22.54 2.82 7.78
CA PRO A 196 -23.41 3.38 6.73
C PRO A 196 -22.75 3.44 5.33
N LYS A 197 -21.42 3.25 5.23
CA LYS A 197 -20.72 3.31 3.94
C LYS A 197 -20.88 1.99 3.18
N PRO A 198 -20.94 2.02 1.84
CA PRO A 198 -21.00 0.79 1.04
C PRO A 198 -19.85 -0.18 1.36
N GLY A 199 -20.17 -1.41 1.74
CA GLY A 199 -19.18 -2.42 2.13
C GLY A 199 -18.77 -2.35 3.61
N GLY A 200 -19.13 -1.29 4.34
CA GLY A 200 -18.85 -1.14 5.76
C GLY A 200 -19.57 -2.15 6.64
N GLU A 201 -20.69 -2.70 6.16
CA GLU A 201 -21.45 -3.76 6.83
C GLU A 201 -20.70 -5.10 6.92
N ARG A 202 -19.64 -5.29 6.11
CA ARG A 202 -18.81 -6.49 6.10
C ARG A 202 -17.85 -6.55 7.29
N VAL A 203 -17.59 -5.41 7.92
CA VAL A 203 -16.67 -5.28 9.04
C VAL A 203 -17.46 -5.35 10.33
N ASN A 204 -17.08 -6.29 11.21
CA ASN A 204 -17.68 -6.32 12.53
C ASN A 204 -17.00 -5.31 13.47
N TYR A 205 -17.68 -4.93 14.55
CA TYR A 205 -17.14 -3.95 15.49
C TYR A 205 -15.83 -4.40 16.15
N GLN A 206 -15.63 -5.71 16.37
CA GLN A 206 -14.42 -6.24 17.01
C GLN A 206 -13.19 -6.06 16.11
N GLU A 207 -13.31 -6.33 14.81
CA GLU A 207 -12.27 -6.08 13.80
C GLU A 207 -11.93 -4.59 13.73
N TYR A 208 -12.96 -3.75 13.65
CA TYR A 208 -12.79 -2.30 13.60
C TYR A 208 -12.10 -1.74 14.85
N LYS A 209 -12.55 -2.16 16.04
CA LYS A 209 -11.95 -1.77 17.31
C LYS A 209 -10.50 -2.24 17.40
N HIS A 210 -10.24 -3.50 17.06
CA HIS A 210 -8.88 -4.05 17.05
C HIS A 210 -7.96 -3.23 16.17
N TRP A 211 -8.36 -2.94 14.92
CA TRP A 211 -7.58 -2.11 14.03
C TRP A 211 -7.34 -0.70 14.58
N ARG A 212 -8.35 -0.03 15.15
CA ARG A 212 -8.19 1.31 15.75
C ARG A 212 -7.19 1.31 16.91
N GLU A 213 -7.17 0.24 17.70
CA GLU A 213 -6.26 0.09 18.84
C GLU A 213 -4.83 -0.25 18.42
N THR A 214 -4.65 -1.17 17.46
CA THR A 214 -3.35 -1.78 17.17
C THR A 214 -2.73 -1.34 15.84
N GLY A 215 -3.53 -0.75 14.95
CA GLY A 215 -3.15 -0.48 13.56
C GLY A 215 -3.11 -1.74 12.68
N VAL A 216 -3.57 -2.90 13.16
CA VAL A 216 -3.60 -4.16 12.39
C VAL A 216 -5.00 -4.36 11.82
N ALA A 217 -5.15 -4.24 10.50
CA ALA A 217 -6.45 -4.34 9.82
C ALA A 217 -6.83 -5.79 9.47
N PHE A 218 -5.83 -6.59 9.10
CA PHE A 218 -6.00 -7.96 8.62
C PHE A 218 -5.30 -8.94 9.57
N THR A 219 -6.08 -9.82 10.20
CA THR A 219 -5.59 -10.83 11.15
C THR A 219 -5.84 -12.23 10.62
N TRP A 220 -4.94 -13.16 10.93
CA TRP A 220 -5.11 -14.57 10.62
C TRP A 220 -5.06 -15.36 11.91
N ILE A 221 -6.04 -16.27 12.10
CA ILE A 221 -6.24 -17.04 13.34
C ILE A 221 -4.95 -17.73 13.82
N GLU A 222 -4.11 -18.17 12.89
CA GLU A 222 -2.92 -18.99 13.15
C GLU A 222 -1.65 -18.17 13.42
N THR A 223 -1.72 -16.82 13.41
CA THR A 223 -0.52 -15.99 13.37
C THR A 223 -0.62 -14.72 14.21
N GLU A 224 0.51 -14.29 14.76
CA GLU A 224 0.63 -13.02 15.46
C GLU A 224 1.41 -12.00 14.61
N ASN A 225 0.95 -10.76 14.66
CA ASN A 225 1.56 -9.62 14.00
C ASN A 225 2.44 -8.86 15.00
N THR A 226 3.74 -9.19 15.04
CA THR A 226 4.67 -8.67 16.05
C THR A 226 5.66 -7.64 15.51
N GLU A 227 5.93 -7.66 14.21
CA GLU A 227 7.03 -6.89 13.62
C GLU A 227 6.54 -5.61 12.96
N PRO A 228 7.31 -4.49 13.03
CA PRO A 228 6.91 -3.23 12.41
C PRO A 228 6.90 -3.33 10.88
N ASN A 229 5.81 -2.88 10.25
CA ASN A 229 5.76 -2.71 8.81
C ASN A 229 6.55 -1.46 8.39
N LEU A 230 7.80 -1.66 7.97
CA LEU A 230 8.69 -0.56 7.55
C LEU A 230 8.20 0.19 6.30
N THR A 231 7.24 -0.37 5.54
CA THR A 231 6.66 0.29 4.36
C THR A 231 5.75 1.48 4.71
N PHE A 232 5.45 1.66 5.99
CA PHE A 232 4.70 2.82 6.49
C PHE A 232 5.61 3.98 6.90
N ALA A 233 6.93 3.80 6.86
CA ALA A 233 7.86 4.91 7.01
C ALA A 233 7.70 5.91 5.86
N SER A 234 7.86 7.19 6.15
CA SER A 234 7.91 8.24 5.13
C SER A 234 9.14 9.12 5.30
N GLY A 235 9.59 9.72 4.19
CA GLY A 235 10.67 10.69 4.21
C GLY A 235 11.95 10.07 4.74
N VAL A 236 12.30 8.90 4.24
CA VAL A 236 13.56 8.23 4.59
C VAL A 236 14.72 9.13 4.19
N SER A 237 15.62 9.39 5.13
CA SER A 237 16.80 10.23 4.93
C SER A 237 17.99 9.66 5.69
N ALA A 238 19.20 9.89 5.16
CA ALA A 238 20.43 9.60 5.88
C ALA A 238 20.62 10.58 7.05
N LYS A 239 21.04 10.05 8.20
CA LYS A 239 21.50 10.79 9.37
C LYS A 239 22.81 10.13 9.85
N GLY A 240 23.93 10.64 9.34
CA GLY A 240 25.22 9.96 9.44
C GLY A 240 25.18 8.64 8.66
N GLU A 241 25.63 7.56 9.27
CA GLU A 241 25.65 6.21 8.65
C GLU A 241 24.29 5.49 8.71
N LYS A 242 23.29 6.05 9.41
CA LYS A 242 21.98 5.41 9.59
C LYS A 242 20.91 6.09 8.76
N LEU A 243 19.98 5.28 8.24
CA LEU A 243 18.75 5.78 7.63
C LEU A 243 17.68 5.97 8.72
N VAL A 244 17.02 7.11 8.70
CA VAL A 244 15.92 7.44 9.61
C VAL A 244 14.68 7.81 8.82
N SER A 245 13.51 7.55 9.39
CA SER A 245 12.24 8.02 8.83
C SER A 245 11.84 9.33 9.50
N LEU A 246 11.43 10.31 8.70
CA LEU A 246 10.97 11.62 9.16
C LEU A 246 9.44 11.68 9.35
N GLY A 247 8.73 10.66 8.86
CA GLY A 247 7.27 10.64 8.85
C GLY A 247 6.68 9.25 8.93
N TYR A 248 5.36 9.20 8.81
CA TYR A 248 4.58 7.98 8.91
C TYR A 248 3.39 8.08 7.96
N LEU A 249 3.19 7.06 7.13
CA LEU A 249 2.13 7.04 6.14
C LEU A 249 0.82 6.49 6.69
N GLY A 250 0.82 5.70 7.76
CA GLY A 250 -0.41 5.06 8.23
C GLY A 250 -1.49 6.07 8.64
N ASN A 251 -2.72 5.74 8.25
CA ASN A 251 -3.89 6.55 8.53
C ASN A 251 -4.77 5.88 9.58
N ILE A 252 -5.18 6.67 10.54
CA ILE A 252 -6.03 6.27 11.66
C ILE A 252 -7.51 6.51 11.39
N ASP A 253 -7.83 7.43 10.47
CA ASP A 253 -9.20 7.92 10.23
C ASP A 253 -9.85 7.23 9.01
N ASN A 254 -9.07 6.50 8.20
CA ASN A 254 -9.56 5.86 6.98
C ASN A 254 -9.73 4.35 7.13
N TYR A 255 -10.94 3.90 6.81
CA TYR A 255 -11.40 2.53 6.88
C TYR A 255 -10.73 1.70 5.76
N PHE A 256 -9.64 1.00 6.09
CA PHE A 256 -8.97 0.02 5.22
C PHE A 256 -9.93 -1.01 4.61
N TYR A 257 -11.08 -1.21 5.25
CA TYR A 257 -12.09 -2.19 4.87
C TYR A 257 -13.01 -1.79 3.73
N LEU A 258 -13.03 -0.51 3.29
CA LEU A 258 -13.92 -0.06 2.21
C LEU A 258 -13.36 -0.35 0.81
N GLU A 259 -12.26 -1.10 0.74
CA GLU A 259 -11.48 -1.30 -0.49
C GLU A 259 -11.66 -2.69 -1.11
N TYR A 260 -12.53 -3.52 -0.51
CA TYR A 260 -12.87 -4.88 -0.93
C TYR A 260 -14.39 -5.08 -0.98
#